data_AF-A0A4R9I239-F1
#
_entry.id   AF-A0A4R9I239-F1
#
_cell.length_a   1.000
_cell.length_b   1.000
_cell.length_c   1.000
_cell.angle_alpha   90.00
_cell.angle_beta   90.00
_cell.angle_gamma   90.00
#
_symmetry.space_group_name_H-M   'P 1'
#
loop_
_entity.id
_entity.type
_entity.pdbx_description
1 polymer ?
#
loop_
_entity_poly.entity_id
_entity_poly.type
_entity_poly.pdbx_seq_one_letter_code
_entity_poly.pdbx_strand_id
1 'polypeptide(L)'
;MLKGIRKFLFDSRFYIALYISVVSHITLIIYSFNHSDSPYQKTLCGPPWIYEREEEKELSFQMSFGNSMSETGNSDSAGEPGEGEEGEGGDGNGFSKGKYKGSQWEELVKDLEGTSSLRKQFKNDYDQINENSGVADSYIKRNRDYEDIIVKDVLPTVKGIRDPFRIDIETAEDNLFVHKERNRIIEEFRKGEELSPPITMRVSKEGEAEPKSPLSMSKEDRNKYLDKTLKQKKEKQLDEFISRYMGYDPDKGDLNLFVRDLYYENLQRLAYPFSGDPSYFAIDYFQENLNKEDFLRQMMAALSQNLGTNTGTEILFTIENIYEIQGRALEQYFQAKEYLKVATPEQKQTLRYETLRRVETKYKKLLQDKKLFTNKDVEEAYSKKRIDILETLISKSPKGYRLKDGYFEKGRVLWESGTIRKDSKLQSEAIKTWNRIPGLPSNGDFLNENAYENIELLLRDLGNVTDAERITAHTKDQIEYILRTRLSESMMKKKEREDKLLWPKLKKQQEGF
;
A
#
# COMPACT_ATOMS: atom_id res chain seq x y z
N MET A 1 -4.40 70.86 18.71
CA MET A 1 -4.64 69.42 18.43
C MET A 1 -3.37 68.65 18.07
N LEU A 2 -2.63 69.00 17.01
CA LEU A 2 -1.44 68.24 16.55
C LEU A 2 -0.34 68.04 17.61
N LYS A 3 -0.06 69.03 18.47
CA LYS A 3 0.90 68.89 19.59
C LYS A 3 0.42 67.92 20.68
N GLY A 4 -0.88 67.87 20.95
CA GLY A 4 -1.47 66.94 21.93
C GLY A 4 -1.46 65.50 21.43
N ILE A 5 -1.75 65.30 20.14
CA ILE A 5 -1.68 63.99 19.49
C ILE A 5 -0.24 63.48 19.46
N ARG A 6 0.74 64.33 19.12
CA ARG A 6 2.16 63.95 19.17
C ARG A 6 2.64 63.59 20.57
N LYS A 7 2.22 64.34 21.60
CA LYS A 7 2.58 64.04 22.99
C LYS A 7 1.96 62.71 23.45
N PHE A 8 0.68 62.47 23.14
CA PHE A 8 0.02 61.20 23.43
C PHE A 8 0.67 60.00 22.72
N LEU A 9 1.02 60.14 21.44
CA LEU A 9 1.74 59.11 20.69
C LEU A 9 3.14 58.86 21.25
N PHE A 10 3.83 59.90 21.72
CA PHE A 10 5.15 59.77 22.33
C PHE A 10 5.06 59.12 23.71
N ASP A 11 4.11 59.53 24.56
CA ASP A 11 3.93 58.98 25.91
C ASP A 11 3.43 57.53 25.86
N SER A 12 2.61 57.19 24.87
CA SER A 12 2.06 55.83 24.66
C SER A 12 2.90 54.96 23.73
N ARG A 13 4.08 55.43 23.27
CA ARG A 13 4.87 54.77 22.23
C ARG A 13 5.22 53.31 22.55
N PHE A 14 5.53 53.02 23.81
CA PHE A 14 5.87 51.67 24.25
C PHE A 14 4.62 50.78 24.32
N TYR A 15 3.48 51.32 24.71
CA TYR A 15 2.20 50.61 24.72
C TYR A 15 1.75 50.27 23.30
N ILE A 16 1.86 51.23 22.38
CA ILE A 16 1.53 51.04 20.96
C ILE A 16 2.50 50.02 20.32
N ALA A 17 3.81 50.11 20.61
CA ALA A 17 4.79 49.15 20.12
C ALA A 17 4.55 47.74 20.67
N LEU A 18 4.22 47.60 21.96
CA LEU A 18 3.86 46.32 22.57
C LEU A 18 2.59 45.75 21.91
N TYR A 19 1.55 46.57 21.74
CA TYR A 19 0.31 46.15 21.09
C TYR A 19 0.54 45.69 19.64
N ILE A 20 1.27 46.48 18.84
CA ILE A 20 1.63 46.10 17.46
C ILE A 20 2.49 44.85 17.43
N SER A 21 3.40 44.67 18.38
CA SER A 21 4.22 43.46 18.49
C SER A 21 3.36 42.25 18.79
N VAL A 22 2.47 42.32 19.79
CA VAL A 22 1.56 41.23 20.17
C VAL A 22 0.62 40.88 19.02
N VAL A 23 0.01 41.88 18.38
CA VAL A 23 -0.88 41.65 17.22
C VAL A 23 -0.10 41.06 16.05
N SER A 24 1.09 41.59 15.73
CA SER A 24 1.94 41.05 14.65
C SER A 24 2.35 39.60 14.93
N HIS A 25 2.75 39.26 16.17
CA HIS A 25 3.12 37.90 16.54
C HIS A 25 1.92 36.97 16.55
N ILE A 26 0.76 37.38 17.07
CA ILE A 26 -0.47 36.56 17.01
C ILE A 26 -0.87 36.35 15.55
N THR A 27 -0.81 37.38 14.71
CA THR A 27 -1.14 37.27 13.29
C THR A 27 -0.13 36.38 12.55
N LEU A 28 1.17 36.48 12.86
CA LEU A 28 2.21 35.60 12.33
C LEU A 28 2.03 34.17 12.82
N ILE A 29 1.68 33.96 14.09
CA ILE A 29 1.42 32.63 14.64
C ILE A 29 0.18 32.04 13.98
N ILE A 30 -0.93 32.76 13.88
CA ILE A 30 -2.15 32.29 13.21
C ILE A 30 -1.90 32.07 11.71
N TYR A 31 -1.20 32.98 11.04
CA TYR A 31 -0.82 32.83 9.63
C TYR A 31 0.09 31.62 9.48
N SER A 32 1.13 31.47 10.29
CA SER A 32 1.99 30.30 10.30
C SER A 32 1.23 29.04 10.72
N PHE A 33 0.18 29.08 11.54
CA PHE A 33 -0.61 27.90 11.89
C PHE A 33 -1.58 27.50 10.76
N ASN A 34 -2.07 28.49 10.01
CA ASN A 34 -2.98 28.31 8.87
C ASN A 34 -2.24 28.11 7.53
N HIS A 35 -0.95 28.48 7.41
CA HIS A 35 -0.09 28.33 6.23
C HIS A 35 1.12 27.42 6.46
N SER A 36 1.43 27.02 7.69
CA SER A 36 2.21 25.80 7.85
C SER A 36 1.26 24.68 7.47
N ASP A 37 1.61 23.98 6.41
CA ASP A 37 1.27 22.57 6.33
C ASP A 37 1.61 22.01 7.70
N SER A 38 0.59 21.64 8.46
CA SER A 38 0.76 21.12 9.82
C SER A 38 1.93 20.12 9.79
N PRO A 39 2.95 20.25 10.66
CA PRO A 39 3.97 19.22 10.77
C PRO A 39 3.38 17.86 11.18
N TYR A 40 2.11 17.85 11.58
CA TYR A 40 1.29 16.67 11.89
C TYR A 40 0.38 16.23 10.74
N GLN A 41 0.30 16.95 9.61
CA GLN A 41 -0.10 16.31 8.37
C GLN A 41 1.00 15.34 8.00
N LYS A 42 0.81 14.08 8.41
CA LYS A 42 1.45 12.94 7.74
C LYS A 42 1.16 13.13 6.26
N THR A 43 2.15 13.57 5.49
CA THR A 43 2.12 13.47 4.04
C THR A 43 1.99 11.98 3.77
N LEU A 44 0.75 11.53 3.58
CA LEU A 44 0.48 10.17 3.15
C LEU A 44 0.98 10.13 1.71
N CYS A 45 2.23 9.70 1.57
CA CYS A 45 2.82 9.29 0.32
C CYS A 45 2.12 8.00 -0.10
N GLY A 46 0.87 8.11 -0.55
CA GLY A 46 0.10 6.95 -0.95
C GLY A 46 -1.36 7.16 -1.32
N PRO A 47 -2.02 6.24 -2.06
CA PRO A 47 -3.42 6.44 -2.44
C PRO A 47 -4.22 6.23 -1.15
N PRO A 48 -5.38 6.89 -0.99
CA PRO A 48 -6.16 6.89 0.27
C PRO A 48 -6.50 5.50 0.81
N TRP A 49 -6.27 4.47 0.02
CA TRP A 49 -6.75 3.13 0.20
C TRP A 49 -5.84 2.09 0.87
N ILE A 50 -4.67 2.52 1.32
CA ILE A 50 -3.73 1.71 2.12
C ILE A 50 -3.57 2.34 3.50
N TYR A 51 -4.00 3.59 3.66
CA TYR A 51 -3.74 4.38 4.85
C TYR A 51 -5.02 4.83 5.46
N GLU A 52 -5.01 4.84 6.77
CA GLU A 52 -6.01 5.52 7.56
C GLU A 52 -5.31 6.59 8.40
N ARG A 53 -5.90 7.78 8.48
CA ARG A 53 -5.43 8.84 9.39
C ARG A 53 -6.08 8.67 10.76
N GLU A 54 -5.36 9.04 11.80
CA GLU A 54 -5.95 9.22 13.13
C GLU A 54 -6.85 10.47 13.07
N GLU A 55 -8.11 10.37 13.49
CA GLU A 55 -8.90 11.56 13.80
C GLU A 55 -8.28 12.20 15.05
N GLU A 56 -7.94 13.49 14.98
CA GLU A 56 -7.41 14.23 16.13
C GLU A 56 -8.43 14.13 17.28
N LYS A 57 -8.10 13.34 18.32
CA LYS A 57 -8.87 13.36 19.56
C LYS A 57 -8.73 14.75 20.17
N GLU A 58 -9.83 15.49 20.26
CA GLU A 58 -9.91 16.65 21.13
C GLU A 58 -9.54 16.21 22.56
N LEU A 59 -8.33 16.55 22.98
CA LEU A 59 -7.85 16.35 24.35
C LEU A 59 -8.64 17.27 25.28
N SER A 60 -9.80 16.79 25.76
CA SER A 60 -10.44 17.41 26.92
C SER A 60 -9.61 17.09 28.16
N PHE A 61 -8.85 18.07 28.63
CA PHE A 61 -8.14 17.99 29.90
C PHE A 61 -9.15 17.97 31.05
N GLN A 62 -9.45 16.79 31.60
CA GLN A 62 -10.00 16.66 32.95
C GLN A 62 -8.88 16.30 33.93
N MET A 63 -8.48 17.28 34.75
CA MET A 63 -7.67 17.00 35.94
C MET A 63 -8.56 16.34 37.00
N SER A 64 -8.21 15.14 37.44
CA SER A 64 -8.69 14.60 38.72
C SER A 64 -7.51 14.47 39.69
N PHE A 65 -7.65 15.09 40.86
CA PHE A 65 -6.75 14.98 42.00
C PHE A 65 -6.97 13.63 42.70
N GLY A 66 -5.87 13.00 43.11
CA GLY A 66 -5.83 11.58 43.48
C GLY A 66 -6.42 11.21 44.85
N ASN A 67 -6.38 9.90 45.12
CA ASN A 67 -6.08 9.36 46.44
C ASN A 67 -5.56 7.91 46.35
N SER A 68 -4.55 7.65 47.18
CA SER A 68 -3.87 6.38 47.40
C SER A 68 -4.66 5.44 48.31
N MET A 69 -4.71 4.14 48.01
CA MET A 69 -4.40 3.08 48.99
C MET A 69 -4.33 1.70 48.31
N SER A 70 -3.32 0.94 48.73
CA SER A 70 -2.97 -0.42 48.37
C SER A 70 -3.97 -1.48 48.85
N GLU A 71 -4.16 -2.57 48.10
CA GLU A 71 -3.92 -3.94 48.60
C GLU A 71 -3.91 -4.98 47.47
N THR A 72 -2.95 -5.89 47.59
CA THR A 72 -2.63 -7.03 46.74
C THR A 72 -3.68 -8.15 46.81
N GLY A 73 -4.05 -8.72 45.66
CA GLY A 73 -4.84 -9.95 45.57
C GLY A 73 -4.54 -10.70 44.28
N ASN A 74 -3.88 -11.84 44.43
CA ASN A 74 -3.44 -12.77 43.39
C ASN A 74 -4.61 -13.68 42.96
N SER A 75 -4.86 -13.86 41.66
CA SER A 75 -5.52 -15.08 41.14
C SER A 75 -5.38 -15.21 39.62
N ASP A 76 -4.51 -16.16 39.25
CA ASP A 76 -4.76 -17.23 38.29
C ASP A 76 -5.21 -16.87 36.87
N SER A 77 -4.18 -16.75 36.02
CA SER A 77 -4.19 -16.95 34.59
C SER A 77 -4.75 -18.31 34.19
N ALA A 78 -5.95 -18.32 33.59
CA ALA A 78 -6.42 -19.41 32.73
C ALA A 78 -6.05 -19.08 31.28
N GLY A 79 -5.09 -19.83 30.74
CA GLY A 79 -4.54 -19.65 29.41
C GLY A 79 -5.55 -19.96 28.30
N GLU A 80 -5.60 -19.07 27.30
CA GLU A 80 -6.07 -19.40 25.97
C GLU A 80 -4.93 -20.06 25.16
N PRO A 81 -5.22 -21.10 24.37
CA PRO A 81 -4.21 -21.86 23.64
C PRO A 81 -3.71 -21.06 22.44
N GLY A 82 -2.47 -20.60 22.52
CA GLY A 82 -1.71 -20.18 21.35
C GLY A 82 -1.29 -21.40 20.55
N GLU A 83 -1.96 -21.66 19.43
CA GLU A 83 -1.36 -22.46 18.35
C GLU A 83 -0.32 -21.60 17.63
N GLY A 84 0.82 -21.46 18.29
CA GLY A 84 2.09 -21.16 17.64
C GLY A 84 2.88 -22.45 17.61
N GLU A 85 2.81 -23.18 16.49
CA GLU A 85 3.88 -24.12 16.17
C GLU A 85 5.12 -23.29 15.84
N GLU A 86 5.91 -23.02 16.88
CA GLU A 86 7.33 -22.78 16.75
C GLU A 86 7.93 -24.04 16.11
N GLY A 87 8.38 -23.93 14.86
CA GLY A 87 9.17 -24.97 14.23
C GLY A 87 10.43 -25.17 15.07
N GLU A 88 10.47 -26.29 15.80
CA GLU A 88 11.67 -26.79 16.46
C GLU A 88 12.82 -26.84 15.44
N GLY A 89 13.97 -26.32 15.87
CA GLY A 89 15.19 -26.38 15.08
C GLY A 89 15.56 -27.83 14.80
N GLY A 90 15.29 -28.28 13.57
CA GLY A 90 15.73 -29.58 13.08
C GLY A 90 17.26 -29.66 13.07
N ASP A 91 17.77 -30.71 13.72
CA ASP A 91 19.17 -31.09 13.68
C ASP A 91 19.66 -31.17 12.23
N GLY A 92 20.72 -30.42 11.95
CA GLY A 92 21.21 -30.19 10.59
C GLY A 92 21.68 -31.48 9.92
N ASN A 93 20.93 -31.96 8.93
CA ASN A 93 21.46 -32.82 7.86
C ASN A 93 20.56 -32.98 6.62
N GLY A 94 19.71 -31.99 6.28
CA GLY A 94 18.86 -32.10 5.07
C GLY A 94 18.84 -30.91 4.11
N PHE A 95 19.55 -29.81 4.38
CA PHE A 95 19.85 -28.79 3.36
C PHE A 95 21.32 -28.89 2.96
N SER A 96 21.58 -29.27 1.71
CA SER A 96 22.93 -29.51 1.19
C SER A 96 23.69 -28.19 1.02
N LYS A 97 24.35 -27.73 2.09
CA LYS A 97 25.24 -26.55 2.10
C LYS A 97 26.22 -26.62 0.93
N GLY A 98 26.03 -25.74 -0.06
CA GLY A 98 26.86 -25.67 -1.28
C GLY A 98 26.18 -26.12 -2.59
N LYS A 99 24.98 -26.73 -2.54
CA LYS A 99 24.19 -27.13 -3.74
C LYS A 99 23.97 -25.98 -4.73
N TYR A 100 23.78 -24.78 -4.22
CA TYR A 100 23.47 -23.59 -5.01
C TYR A 100 24.69 -22.69 -5.30
N LYS A 101 25.91 -23.14 -4.96
CA LYS A 101 27.13 -22.37 -5.22
C LYS A 101 27.38 -22.23 -6.73
N GLY A 102 27.55 -21.00 -7.21
CA GLY A 102 27.67 -20.68 -8.64
C GLY A 102 26.34 -20.65 -9.40
N SER A 103 25.20 -20.87 -8.73
CA SER A 103 23.87 -20.76 -9.33
C SER A 103 23.27 -19.37 -9.13
N GLN A 104 22.17 -19.07 -9.83
CA GLN A 104 21.39 -17.83 -9.62
C GLN A 104 20.81 -17.69 -8.19
N TRP A 105 20.79 -18.78 -7.40
CA TRP A 105 20.25 -18.81 -6.04
C TRP A 105 21.32 -18.67 -4.96
N GLU A 106 22.60 -18.50 -5.31
CA GLU A 106 23.68 -18.40 -4.32
C GLU A 106 23.46 -17.22 -3.35
N GLU A 107 23.03 -16.08 -3.86
CA GLU A 107 22.75 -14.88 -3.04
C GLU A 107 21.56 -15.12 -2.10
N LEU A 108 20.50 -15.76 -2.59
CA LEU A 108 19.35 -16.15 -1.77
C LEU A 108 19.75 -17.04 -0.59
N VAL A 109 20.56 -18.07 -0.84
CA VAL A 109 21.00 -19.00 0.20
C VAL A 109 21.90 -18.29 1.22
N LYS A 110 22.79 -17.40 0.77
CA LYS A 110 23.61 -16.57 1.67
C LYS A 110 22.74 -15.67 2.56
N ASP A 111 21.69 -15.08 2.02
CA ASP A 111 20.75 -14.26 2.79
C ASP A 111 19.95 -15.10 3.79
N LEU A 112 19.51 -16.30 3.41
CA LEU A 112 18.85 -17.26 4.30
C LEU A 112 19.75 -17.69 5.47
N GLU A 113 20.99 -18.04 5.20
CA GLU A 113 21.99 -18.36 6.24
C GLU A 113 22.22 -17.15 7.17
N GLY A 114 22.36 -15.95 6.60
CA GLY A 114 22.55 -14.72 7.35
C GLY A 114 21.34 -14.26 8.17
N THR A 115 20.13 -14.74 7.85
CA THR A 115 18.88 -14.37 8.53
C THR A 115 18.41 -15.42 9.55
N SER A 116 18.89 -16.66 9.48
CA SER A 116 18.51 -17.79 10.35
C SER A 116 18.61 -17.55 11.87
N SER A 117 19.41 -16.58 12.31
CA SER A 117 19.58 -16.22 13.73
C SER A 117 19.24 -14.76 14.03
N LEU A 118 18.61 -14.05 13.09
CA LEU A 118 18.38 -12.61 13.15
C LEU A 118 17.60 -12.20 14.41
N ARG A 119 16.51 -12.92 14.74
CA ARG A 119 15.69 -12.62 15.94
C ARG A 119 16.44 -12.84 17.26
N LYS A 120 17.46 -13.71 17.28
CA LYS A 120 18.29 -13.96 18.48
C LYS A 120 19.36 -12.88 18.66
N GLN A 121 19.75 -12.21 17.58
CA GLN A 121 20.85 -11.24 17.55
C GLN A 121 20.41 -9.81 17.85
N PHE A 122 19.13 -9.48 17.65
CA PHE A 122 18.61 -8.12 17.74
C PHE A 122 17.44 -8.01 18.70
N LYS A 123 17.31 -6.85 19.34
CA LYS A 123 16.18 -6.56 20.23
C LYS A 123 14.88 -6.40 19.42
N ASN A 124 13.79 -6.97 19.93
CA ASN A 124 12.45 -6.85 19.35
C ASN A 124 11.62 -5.89 20.19
N ASP A 125 12.09 -4.64 20.27
CA ASP A 125 11.54 -3.67 21.21
C ASP A 125 10.58 -2.68 20.53
N TYR A 126 9.54 -2.35 21.29
CA TYR A 126 8.53 -1.35 20.99
C TYR A 126 8.88 -0.05 21.73
N ASP A 127 9.97 0.60 21.31
CA ASP A 127 10.65 1.64 22.10
C ASP A 127 9.86 2.96 22.24
N GLN A 128 8.93 3.26 21.32
CA GLN A 128 8.27 4.59 21.24
C GLN A 128 6.83 4.53 20.71
N ILE A 129 5.99 3.66 21.27
CA ILE A 129 4.56 3.63 20.90
C ILE A 129 3.74 4.33 21.96
N ASN A 130 2.96 5.32 21.52
CA ASN A 130 1.98 5.96 22.38
C ASN A 130 0.71 5.09 22.38
N GLU A 131 0.34 4.56 23.55
CA GLU A 131 -0.82 3.65 23.71
C GLU A 131 -2.16 4.31 23.33
N ASN A 132 -2.21 5.63 23.18
CA ASN A 132 -3.42 6.37 22.83
C ASN A 132 -3.74 6.47 21.32
N SER A 133 -2.94 5.84 20.45
CA SER A 133 -2.95 5.98 18.97
C SER A 133 -4.24 5.59 18.21
N GLY A 134 -5.30 5.16 18.89
CA GLY A 134 -6.58 4.77 18.28
C GLY A 134 -6.56 3.46 17.47
N VAL A 135 -5.36 3.02 17.07
CA VAL A 135 -5.02 1.73 16.47
C VAL A 135 -5.07 0.64 17.55
N ALA A 136 -5.59 -0.54 17.21
CA ALA A 136 -5.70 -1.64 18.16
C ALA A 136 -4.32 -2.17 18.60
N ASP A 137 -4.17 -2.49 19.89
CA ASP A 137 -2.93 -3.07 20.43
C ASP A 137 -2.52 -4.36 19.71
N SER A 138 -3.50 -5.15 19.27
CA SER A 138 -3.28 -6.36 18.46
C SER A 138 -2.62 -6.07 17.12
N TYR A 139 -2.89 -4.90 16.52
CA TYR A 139 -2.21 -4.45 15.30
C TYR A 139 -0.78 -3.98 15.64
N ILE A 140 -0.65 -3.13 16.66
CA ILE A 140 0.65 -2.55 17.06
C ILE A 140 1.67 -3.66 17.36
N LYS A 141 1.25 -4.63 18.18
CA LYS A 141 2.07 -5.73 18.69
C LYS A 141 2.11 -6.94 17.76
N ARG A 142 1.52 -6.86 16.55
CA ARG A 142 1.48 -7.97 15.59
C ARG A 142 2.89 -8.46 15.24
N ASN A 143 3.00 -9.77 15.01
CA ASN A 143 4.22 -10.36 14.46
C ASN A 143 4.46 -9.84 13.04
N ARG A 144 5.69 -9.39 12.79
CA ARG A 144 6.18 -8.94 11.49
C ARG A 144 7.18 -9.95 10.97
N ASP A 145 7.14 -10.22 9.66
CA ASP A 145 7.98 -11.23 9.02
C ASP A 145 9.30 -10.61 8.56
N TYR A 146 10.10 -10.10 9.51
CA TYR A 146 11.37 -9.41 9.24
C TYR A 146 12.32 -10.20 8.34
N GLU A 147 12.39 -11.52 8.52
CA GLU A 147 13.20 -12.41 7.68
C GLU A 147 12.68 -12.45 6.24
N ASP A 148 11.36 -12.55 6.04
CA ASP A 148 10.76 -12.51 4.71
C ASP A 148 11.00 -11.16 4.05
N ILE A 149 10.91 -10.04 4.78
CA ILE A 149 11.21 -8.69 4.25
C ILE A 149 12.63 -8.63 3.67
N ILE A 150 13.58 -9.33 4.27
CA ILE A 150 14.98 -9.37 3.81
C ILE A 150 15.13 -10.33 2.63
N VAL A 151 14.56 -11.52 2.72
CA VAL A 151 14.80 -12.64 1.77
C VAL A 151 13.94 -12.49 0.50
N LYS A 152 12.64 -12.25 0.63
CA LYS A 152 11.69 -12.12 -0.48
C LYS A 152 11.78 -10.75 -1.15
N ASP A 153 11.19 -10.60 -2.34
CA ASP A 153 11.18 -9.32 -3.06
C ASP A 153 10.02 -8.45 -2.56
N VAL A 154 10.33 -7.38 -1.80
CA VAL A 154 9.33 -6.39 -1.37
C VAL A 154 9.11 -5.28 -2.40
N LEU A 155 9.95 -5.22 -3.45
CA LEU A 155 9.86 -4.26 -4.55
C LEU A 155 9.91 -4.93 -5.94
N PRO A 156 9.06 -5.95 -6.22
CA PRO A 156 9.18 -6.82 -7.39
C PRO A 156 9.02 -6.12 -8.75
N THR A 157 8.37 -4.96 -8.79
CA THR A 157 8.14 -4.20 -10.04
C THR A 157 9.37 -3.45 -10.54
N VAL A 158 10.39 -3.24 -9.69
CA VAL A 158 11.61 -2.48 -10.06
C VAL A 158 12.36 -3.15 -11.21
N LYS A 159 12.39 -4.50 -11.24
CA LYS A 159 13.14 -5.27 -12.24
C LYS A 159 12.66 -5.02 -13.66
N GLY A 160 11.35 -4.86 -13.88
CA GLY A 160 10.75 -4.64 -15.21
C GLY A 160 10.36 -3.17 -15.49
N ILE A 161 10.64 -2.23 -14.58
CA ILE A 161 9.99 -0.91 -14.61
C ILE A 161 10.25 -0.08 -15.87
N ARG A 162 11.38 -0.30 -16.55
CA ARG A 162 11.77 0.43 -17.77
C ARG A 162 11.39 -0.31 -19.07
N ASP A 163 11.00 -1.57 -18.95
CA ASP A 163 10.64 -2.40 -20.10
C ASP A 163 9.18 -2.11 -20.51
N PRO A 164 8.77 -2.29 -21.77
CA PRO A 164 7.35 -2.24 -22.14
C PRO A 164 6.54 -3.26 -21.36
N PHE A 165 5.32 -2.92 -20.94
CA PHE A 165 4.45 -3.82 -20.16
C PHE A 165 4.14 -5.12 -20.92
N ARG A 166 4.10 -5.08 -22.25
CA ARG A 166 3.97 -6.27 -23.08
C ARG A 166 5.03 -7.35 -22.77
N ILE A 167 6.27 -6.95 -22.47
CA ILE A 167 7.34 -7.90 -22.12
C ILE A 167 7.03 -8.60 -20.79
N ASP A 168 6.43 -7.88 -19.83
CA ASP A 168 6.04 -8.45 -18.54
C ASP A 168 4.95 -9.53 -18.73
N ILE A 169 4.05 -9.36 -19.70
CA ILE A 169 3.02 -10.36 -20.06
C ILE A 169 3.66 -11.56 -20.76
N GLU A 170 4.54 -11.32 -21.75
CA GLU A 170 5.17 -12.39 -22.54
C GLU A 170 6.08 -13.29 -21.70
N THR A 171 6.72 -12.74 -20.67
CA THR A 171 7.62 -13.47 -19.75
C THR A 171 6.93 -13.92 -18.45
N ALA A 172 5.61 -13.76 -18.35
CA ALA A 172 4.86 -13.99 -17.12
C ALA A 172 5.00 -15.41 -16.55
N GLU A 173 4.88 -16.43 -17.41
CA GLU A 173 4.94 -17.83 -17.01
C GLU A 173 6.35 -18.22 -16.54
N ASP A 174 7.39 -17.79 -17.27
CA ASP A 174 8.79 -18.02 -16.90
C ASP A 174 9.12 -17.35 -15.57
N ASN A 175 8.68 -16.09 -15.38
CA ASN A 175 8.87 -15.36 -14.13
C ASN A 175 8.14 -16.05 -12.97
N LEU A 176 6.94 -16.59 -13.18
CA LEU A 176 6.21 -17.34 -12.16
C LEU A 176 6.92 -18.65 -11.81
N PHE A 177 7.50 -19.35 -12.79
CA PHE A 177 8.29 -20.55 -12.55
C PHE A 177 9.52 -20.27 -11.68
N VAL A 178 10.30 -19.25 -12.04
CA VAL A 178 11.48 -18.80 -11.27
C VAL A 178 11.06 -18.41 -9.84
N HIS A 179 9.96 -17.68 -9.70
CA HIS A 179 9.40 -17.28 -8.41
C HIS A 179 9.01 -18.47 -7.52
N LYS A 180 8.31 -19.47 -8.09
CA LYS A 180 7.92 -20.69 -7.36
C LYS A 180 9.13 -21.49 -6.90
N GLU A 181 10.14 -21.62 -7.76
CA GLU A 181 11.39 -22.31 -7.39
C GLU A 181 12.12 -21.57 -6.27
N ARG A 182 12.19 -20.23 -6.33
CA ARG A 182 12.75 -19.43 -5.22
C ARG A 182 12.04 -19.71 -3.90
N ASN A 183 10.70 -19.64 -3.90
CA ASN A 183 9.92 -19.89 -2.69
C ASN A 183 10.08 -21.33 -2.18
N ARG A 184 10.19 -22.30 -3.08
CA ARG A 184 10.52 -23.69 -2.71
C ARG A 184 11.86 -23.80 -2.01
N ILE A 185 12.92 -23.16 -2.53
CA ILE A 185 14.25 -23.16 -1.91
C ILE A 185 14.20 -22.54 -0.51
N ILE A 186 13.46 -21.45 -0.33
CA ILE A 186 13.25 -20.81 0.99
C ILE A 186 12.60 -21.80 1.97
N GLU A 187 11.56 -22.53 1.53
CA GLU A 187 10.87 -23.49 2.38
C GLU A 187 11.71 -24.75 2.67
N GLU A 188 12.46 -25.26 1.69
CA GLU A 188 13.43 -26.35 1.89
C GLU A 188 14.50 -25.97 2.91
N PHE A 189 15.03 -24.75 2.83
CA PHE A 189 15.99 -24.24 3.80
C PHE A 189 15.40 -24.19 5.22
N ARG A 190 14.15 -23.72 5.35
CA ARG A 190 13.47 -23.59 6.65
C ARG A 190 13.12 -24.92 7.30
N LYS A 191 12.63 -25.87 6.49
CA LYS A 191 12.22 -27.20 6.98
C LYS A 191 13.41 -28.13 7.20
N GLY A 192 14.57 -27.80 6.64
CA GLY A 192 15.74 -28.67 6.71
C GLY A 192 15.56 -29.98 5.95
N GLU A 193 14.59 -30.06 5.05
CA GLU A 193 14.24 -31.24 4.24
C GLU A 193 14.27 -30.88 2.75
N GLU A 194 14.91 -31.71 1.92
CA GLU A 194 14.78 -31.60 0.46
C GLU A 194 13.39 -32.09 0.05
N LEU A 195 12.44 -31.17 -0.13
CA LEU A 195 11.19 -31.46 -0.80
C LEU A 195 11.50 -31.89 -2.24
N SER A 196 10.79 -32.91 -2.73
CA SER A 196 11.01 -33.65 -3.99
C SER A 196 11.14 -32.73 -5.25
N PRO A 197 11.55 -33.24 -6.43
CA PRO A 197 12.12 -32.43 -7.54
C PRO A 197 11.19 -31.28 -7.96
N PRO A 198 11.73 -30.26 -8.68
CA PRO A 198 10.99 -29.06 -9.06
C PRO A 198 9.58 -29.40 -9.49
N ILE A 199 8.62 -28.54 -9.10
CA ILE A 199 7.26 -28.61 -9.64
C ILE A 199 7.41 -28.49 -11.16
N THR A 200 7.58 -29.65 -11.79
CA THR A 200 7.19 -29.87 -13.16
C THR A 200 5.70 -29.76 -13.07
N MET A 201 5.21 -28.55 -13.29
CA MET A 201 3.93 -28.47 -13.94
C MET A 201 4.11 -29.30 -15.20
N ARG A 202 3.59 -30.53 -15.18
CA ARG A 202 2.66 -30.87 -16.25
C ARG A 202 1.71 -29.68 -16.28
N VAL A 203 2.00 -28.71 -17.14
CA VAL A 203 0.95 -28.01 -17.83
C VAL A 203 0.10 -29.16 -18.31
N SER A 204 -1.03 -29.40 -17.65
CA SER A 204 -2.08 -30.23 -18.21
C SER A 204 -2.53 -29.46 -19.46
N LYS A 205 -1.74 -29.59 -20.53
CA LYS A 205 -2.22 -29.81 -21.88
C LYS A 205 -2.79 -31.23 -21.90
N GLU A 206 -3.80 -31.46 -21.07
CA GLU A 206 -4.74 -32.53 -21.29
C GLU A 206 -6.00 -31.85 -21.83
N GLY A 207 -6.47 -32.42 -22.92
CA GLY A 207 -7.28 -31.79 -23.96
C GLY A 207 -8.53 -31.06 -23.47
N GLU A 208 -8.97 -30.12 -24.31
CA GLU A 208 -10.39 -29.84 -24.53
C GLU A 208 -11.27 -29.93 -23.26
N ALA A 209 -11.00 -29.10 -22.26
CA ALA A 209 -11.98 -28.90 -21.21
C ALA A 209 -13.19 -28.20 -21.85
N GLU A 210 -14.33 -28.89 -21.83
CA GLU A 210 -15.66 -28.32 -22.12
C GLU A 210 -15.80 -26.91 -21.52
N PRO A 211 -16.60 -26.01 -22.14
CA PRO A 211 -16.69 -24.62 -21.71
C PRO A 211 -16.93 -24.55 -20.20
N LYS A 212 -15.92 -24.08 -19.47
CA LYS A 212 -15.93 -23.89 -18.02
C LYS A 212 -17.20 -23.12 -17.68
N SER A 213 -18.07 -23.69 -16.85
CA SER A 213 -19.34 -23.05 -16.50
C SER A 213 -19.10 -21.62 -15.98
N PRO A 214 -20.00 -20.65 -16.23
CA PRO A 214 -19.92 -19.35 -15.59
C PRO A 214 -19.95 -19.48 -14.06
N LEU A 215 -19.10 -18.74 -13.35
CA LEU A 215 -19.21 -18.66 -11.89
C LEU A 215 -20.50 -17.92 -11.54
N SER A 216 -21.34 -18.50 -10.71
CA SER A 216 -22.50 -17.82 -10.14
C SER A 216 -22.34 -17.76 -8.63
N MET A 217 -22.02 -16.57 -8.12
CA MET A 217 -21.78 -16.35 -6.70
C MET A 217 -22.24 -14.95 -6.32
N SER A 218 -23.30 -14.90 -5.49
CA SER A 218 -23.85 -13.64 -4.99
C SER A 218 -22.79 -12.81 -4.25
N LYS A 219 -23.01 -11.50 -4.17
CA LYS A 219 -22.10 -10.60 -3.42
C LYS A 219 -22.02 -11.02 -1.95
N GLU A 220 -23.13 -11.45 -1.37
CA GLU A 220 -23.21 -11.94 0.00
C GLU A 220 -22.33 -13.17 0.22
N ASP A 221 -22.34 -14.12 -0.71
CA ASP A 221 -21.54 -15.34 -0.59
C ASP A 221 -20.06 -15.07 -0.84
N ARG A 222 -19.72 -14.17 -1.79
CA ARG A 222 -18.34 -13.68 -1.95
C ARG A 222 -17.84 -13.03 -0.67
N ASN A 223 -18.64 -12.15 -0.06
CA ASN A 223 -18.28 -11.50 1.21
C ASN A 223 -18.08 -12.52 2.34
N LYS A 224 -18.95 -13.53 2.48
CA LYS A 224 -18.77 -14.60 3.47
C LYS A 224 -17.45 -15.36 3.26
N TYR A 225 -17.11 -15.68 2.01
CA TYR A 225 -15.83 -16.31 1.69
C TYR A 225 -14.65 -15.41 2.07
N LEU A 226 -14.70 -14.14 1.69
CA LEU A 226 -13.66 -13.16 1.98
C LEU A 226 -13.47 -12.98 3.49
N ASP A 227 -14.56 -12.88 4.26
CA ASP A 227 -14.52 -12.76 5.73
C ASP A 227 -13.90 -14.01 6.38
N LYS A 228 -14.28 -15.19 5.91
CA LYS A 228 -13.76 -16.47 6.41
C LYS A 228 -12.25 -16.61 6.15
N THR A 229 -11.78 -16.13 5.00
CA THR A 229 -10.38 -16.31 4.57
C THR A 229 -9.47 -15.17 5.02
N LEU A 230 -9.99 -14.01 5.44
CA LEU A 230 -9.21 -12.81 5.75
C LEU A 230 -8.08 -13.05 6.77
N LYS A 231 -8.32 -13.91 7.77
CA LYS A 231 -7.35 -14.26 8.83
C LYS A 231 -6.21 -15.17 8.35
N GLN A 232 -6.38 -15.88 7.24
CA GLN A 232 -5.33 -16.75 6.70
C GLN A 232 -4.13 -15.92 6.19
N LYS A 233 -2.97 -16.56 6.05
CA LYS A 233 -1.83 -15.98 5.33
C LYS A 233 -2.24 -15.64 3.89
N LYS A 234 -1.79 -14.51 3.36
CA LYS A 234 -2.25 -13.99 2.06
C LYS A 234 -1.89 -14.93 0.92
N GLU A 235 -0.72 -15.59 0.98
CA GLU A 235 -0.31 -16.60 0.01
C GLU A 235 -1.30 -17.76 -0.04
N LYS A 236 -1.74 -18.25 1.13
CA LYS A 236 -2.74 -19.31 1.23
C LYS A 236 -4.10 -18.89 0.68
N GLN A 237 -4.53 -17.65 0.97
CA GLN A 237 -5.78 -17.11 0.41
C GLN A 237 -5.75 -17.08 -1.12
N LEU A 238 -4.61 -16.68 -1.69
CA LEU A 238 -4.40 -16.60 -3.14
C LEU A 238 -4.36 -18.00 -3.78
N ASP A 239 -3.63 -18.94 -3.20
CA ASP A 239 -3.52 -20.31 -3.72
C ASP A 239 -4.87 -21.06 -3.62
N GLU A 240 -5.61 -20.89 -2.51
CA GLU A 240 -6.96 -21.42 -2.34
C GLU A 240 -7.93 -20.81 -3.36
N PHE A 241 -7.82 -19.51 -3.63
CA PHE A 241 -8.64 -18.84 -4.62
C PHE A 241 -8.35 -19.34 -6.04
N ILE A 242 -7.07 -19.41 -6.43
CA ILE A 242 -6.66 -19.81 -7.78
C ILE A 242 -7.08 -21.25 -8.06
N SER A 243 -6.81 -22.16 -7.13
CA SER A 243 -7.16 -23.57 -7.28
C SER A 243 -8.67 -23.81 -7.41
N ARG A 244 -9.51 -22.99 -6.76
CA ARG A 244 -10.96 -23.16 -6.78
C ARG A 244 -11.68 -22.40 -7.87
N TYR A 245 -11.27 -21.17 -8.19
CA TYR A 245 -12.09 -20.24 -8.97
C TYR A 245 -11.48 -19.84 -10.32
N MET A 246 -10.16 -19.88 -10.50
CA MET A 246 -9.55 -19.53 -11.80
C MET A 246 -9.82 -20.58 -12.89
N GLY A 247 -10.51 -21.67 -12.53
CA GLY A 247 -11.05 -22.66 -13.44
C GLY A 247 -12.39 -22.31 -14.10
N TYR A 248 -13.03 -21.17 -13.81
CA TYR A 248 -14.34 -20.79 -14.39
C TYR A 248 -14.21 -19.97 -15.68
N ASP A 249 -15.33 -19.68 -16.37
CA ASP A 249 -15.36 -18.80 -17.56
C ASP A 249 -14.84 -17.40 -17.20
N PRO A 250 -13.79 -16.88 -17.88
CA PRO A 250 -13.21 -15.57 -17.58
C PRO A 250 -14.02 -14.38 -18.15
N ASP A 251 -14.96 -14.60 -19.08
CA ASP A 251 -15.77 -13.54 -19.69
C ASP A 251 -17.21 -13.53 -19.17
N LYS A 252 -17.69 -14.62 -18.56
CA LYS A 252 -19.07 -14.76 -18.08
C LYS A 252 -19.17 -15.10 -16.60
N GLY A 253 -20.25 -14.63 -15.98
CA GLY A 253 -20.52 -14.86 -14.56
C GLY A 253 -19.79 -13.86 -13.66
N ASP A 254 -19.49 -14.29 -12.44
CA ASP A 254 -19.00 -13.42 -11.35
C ASP A 254 -17.49 -13.53 -11.10
N LEU A 255 -16.72 -14.25 -11.94
CA LEU A 255 -15.28 -14.48 -11.71
C LEU A 255 -14.48 -13.16 -11.69
N ASN A 256 -14.75 -12.28 -12.65
CA ASN A 256 -14.17 -10.94 -12.73
C ASN A 256 -14.43 -10.14 -11.43
N LEU A 257 -15.68 -10.14 -10.96
CA LEU A 257 -16.05 -9.46 -9.72
C LEU A 257 -15.34 -10.07 -8.51
N PHE A 258 -15.19 -11.39 -8.49
CA PHE A 258 -14.55 -12.06 -7.36
C PHE A 258 -13.02 -11.84 -7.33
N VAL A 259 -12.36 -11.79 -8.48
CA VAL A 259 -10.94 -11.42 -8.58
C VAL A 259 -10.72 -10.00 -8.03
N ARG A 260 -11.58 -9.06 -8.44
CA ARG A 260 -11.59 -7.69 -7.93
C ARG A 260 -11.77 -7.68 -6.41
N ASP A 261 -12.84 -8.30 -5.92
CA ASP A 261 -13.19 -8.29 -4.50
C ASP A 261 -12.08 -8.97 -3.65
N LEU A 262 -11.46 -10.07 -4.13
CA LEU A 262 -10.33 -10.71 -3.45
C LEU A 262 -9.15 -9.77 -3.24
N TYR A 263 -8.71 -9.09 -4.30
CA TYR A 263 -7.56 -8.21 -4.20
C TYR A 263 -7.84 -7.03 -3.26
N TYR A 264 -8.91 -6.27 -3.52
CA TYR A 264 -9.18 -5.03 -2.81
C TYR A 264 -9.68 -5.26 -1.38
N GLU A 265 -10.43 -6.33 -1.10
CA GLU A 265 -11.00 -6.57 0.24
C GLU A 265 -10.07 -7.37 1.15
N ASN A 266 -9.28 -8.31 0.61
CA ASN A 266 -8.51 -9.25 1.43
C ASN A 266 -6.99 -9.10 1.30
N LEU A 267 -6.46 -9.02 0.08
CA LEU A 267 -5.01 -9.12 -0.14
C LEU A 267 -4.30 -7.77 0.02
N GLN A 268 -4.95 -6.68 -0.37
CA GLN A 268 -4.52 -5.33 -0.05
C GLN A 268 -5.00 -4.97 1.36
N ARG A 269 -4.14 -5.09 2.37
CA ARG A 269 -4.48 -4.69 3.76
C ARG A 269 -4.04 -3.26 4.05
N LEU A 270 -4.62 -2.68 5.10
CA LEU A 270 -4.29 -1.34 5.55
C LEU A 270 -3.03 -1.33 6.43
N ALA A 271 -2.22 -0.28 6.27
CA ALA A 271 -1.08 0.03 7.10
C ALA A 271 -1.39 1.29 7.92
N TYR A 272 -1.32 1.16 9.25
CA TYR A 272 -1.68 2.24 10.16
C TYR A 272 -0.43 2.91 10.76
N PRO A 273 -0.33 4.24 10.72
CA PRO A 273 0.78 4.94 11.34
C PRO A 273 0.50 5.14 12.84
N PHE A 274 1.06 4.28 13.70
CA PHE A 274 0.78 4.25 15.16
C PHE A 274 1.91 4.80 16.07
N SER A 275 3.09 5.10 15.52
CA SER A 275 4.24 5.61 16.28
C SER A 275 4.73 6.93 15.70
N GLY A 276 5.34 7.76 16.56
CA GLY A 276 6.09 8.94 16.14
C GLY A 276 7.42 8.59 15.48
N ASP A 277 7.93 7.36 15.67
CA ASP A 277 9.08 6.84 14.92
C ASP A 277 8.60 6.30 13.55
N PRO A 278 8.94 6.98 12.44
CA PRO A 278 8.44 6.62 11.11
C PRO A 278 9.01 5.28 10.60
N SER A 279 10.06 4.74 11.22
CA SER A 279 10.63 3.45 10.82
C SER A 279 9.69 2.27 11.09
N TYR A 280 8.75 2.37 12.05
CA TYR A 280 7.70 1.35 12.23
C TYR A 280 6.79 1.27 11.03
N PHE A 281 6.41 2.43 10.50
CA PHE A 281 5.57 2.52 9.32
C PHE A 281 6.28 1.98 8.08
N ALA A 282 7.58 2.25 7.91
CA ALA A 282 8.37 1.69 6.82
C ALA A 282 8.39 0.15 6.84
N ILE A 283 8.54 -0.48 8.01
CA ILE A 283 8.46 -1.94 8.13
C ILE A 283 7.07 -2.46 7.79
N ASP A 284 6.01 -1.86 8.34
CA ASP A 284 4.64 -2.26 8.01
C ASP A 284 4.38 -2.12 6.52
N TYR A 285 4.94 -1.08 5.89
CA TYR A 285 4.86 -0.90 4.46
C TYR A 285 5.54 -2.05 3.70
N PHE A 286 6.77 -2.44 4.06
CA PHE A 286 7.44 -3.59 3.44
C PHE A 286 6.71 -4.91 3.69
N GLN A 287 6.18 -5.12 4.91
CA GLN A 287 5.35 -6.28 5.27
C GLN A 287 4.12 -6.38 4.36
N GLU A 288 3.41 -5.27 4.13
CA GLU A 288 2.26 -5.26 3.24
C GLU A 288 2.64 -5.38 1.75
N ASN A 289 3.91 -5.21 1.39
CA ASN A 289 4.42 -5.41 0.03
C ASN A 289 4.96 -6.82 -0.23
N LEU A 290 5.32 -7.61 0.79
CA LEU A 290 5.80 -8.98 0.63
C LEU A 290 4.91 -9.84 -0.26
N ASN A 291 3.61 -9.82 0.04
CA ASN A 291 2.62 -10.65 -0.64
C ASN A 291 2.24 -10.13 -2.03
N LYS A 292 2.64 -8.90 -2.37
CA LYS A 292 2.35 -8.34 -3.70
C LYS A 292 3.16 -9.02 -4.78
N GLU A 293 4.33 -9.57 -4.46
CA GLU A 293 5.07 -10.36 -5.44
C GLU A 293 4.31 -11.63 -5.82
N ASP A 294 3.86 -12.43 -4.84
CA ASP A 294 3.09 -13.64 -5.10
C ASP A 294 1.86 -13.33 -5.95
N PHE A 295 1.10 -12.29 -5.56
CA PHE A 295 -0.05 -11.86 -6.32
C PHE A 295 0.31 -11.38 -7.72
N LEU A 296 1.32 -10.51 -7.86
CA LEU A 296 1.75 -9.97 -9.16
C LEU A 296 2.19 -11.10 -10.10
N ARG A 297 3.00 -12.05 -9.63
CA ARG A 297 3.49 -13.16 -10.47
C ARG A 297 2.36 -14.08 -10.90
N GLN A 298 1.47 -14.44 -9.96
CA GLN A 298 0.33 -15.31 -10.26
C GLN A 298 -0.67 -14.63 -11.20
N MET A 299 -0.98 -13.35 -10.97
CA MET A 299 -1.89 -12.60 -11.83
C MET A 299 -1.30 -12.22 -13.17
N MET A 300 0.02 -12.03 -13.31
CA MET A 300 0.66 -11.87 -14.63
C MET A 300 0.46 -13.12 -15.47
N ALA A 301 0.69 -14.30 -14.88
CA ALA A 301 0.50 -15.57 -15.59
C ALA A 301 -0.99 -15.83 -15.90
N ALA A 302 -1.89 -15.44 -15.00
CA ALA A 302 -3.32 -15.49 -15.29
C ALA A 302 -3.71 -14.50 -16.41
N LEU A 303 -3.14 -13.30 -16.43
CA LEU A 303 -3.39 -12.29 -17.44
C LEU A 303 -2.93 -12.75 -18.82
N SER A 304 -1.74 -13.36 -18.93
CA SER A 304 -1.22 -13.82 -20.22
C SER A 304 -2.16 -14.83 -20.91
N GLN A 305 -2.90 -15.60 -20.11
CA GLN A 305 -3.89 -16.58 -20.59
C GLN A 305 -5.30 -16.00 -20.79
N ASN A 306 -5.64 -14.92 -20.08
CA ASN A 306 -6.99 -14.33 -20.06
C ASN A 306 -7.06 -12.91 -20.64
N LEU A 307 -6.03 -12.48 -21.39
CA LEU A 307 -6.01 -11.17 -22.02
C LEU A 307 -7.19 -11.04 -22.99
N GLY A 308 -7.97 -9.97 -22.85
CA GLY A 308 -9.17 -9.76 -23.68
C GLY A 308 -10.47 -10.29 -23.10
N THR A 309 -10.49 -10.66 -21.81
CA THR A 309 -11.69 -11.10 -21.09
C THR A 309 -12.05 -10.11 -19.98
N ASN A 310 -13.30 -10.15 -19.47
CA ASN A 310 -13.70 -9.33 -18.32
C ASN A 310 -12.79 -9.55 -17.09
N THR A 311 -12.40 -10.81 -16.83
CA THR A 311 -11.46 -11.14 -15.75
C THR A 311 -10.06 -10.57 -16.01
N GLY A 312 -9.59 -10.63 -17.25
CA GLY A 312 -8.33 -9.99 -17.66
C GLY A 312 -8.32 -8.47 -17.43
N THR A 313 -9.46 -7.79 -17.66
CA THR A 313 -9.62 -6.35 -17.35
C THR A 313 -9.49 -6.06 -15.85
N GLU A 314 -10.12 -6.86 -14.97
CA GLU A 314 -10.00 -6.70 -13.52
C GLU A 314 -8.58 -6.98 -13.01
N ILE A 315 -7.92 -7.98 -13.60
CA ILE A 315 -6.51 -8.24 -13.36
C ILE A 315 -5.67 -7.02 -13.75
N LEU A 316 -5.88 -6.42 -14.94
CA LEU A 316 -5.13 -5.23 -15.37
C LEU A 316 -5.30 -4.02 -14.43
N PHE A 317 -6.52 -3.74 -13.95
CA PHE A 317 -6.73 -2.71 -12.93
C PHE A 317 -5.93 -3.01 -11.66
N THR A 318 -5.94 -4.26 -11.23
CA THR A 318 -5.20 -4.69 -10.05
C THR A 318 -3.68 -4.52 -10.22
N ILE A 319 -3.17 -4.83 -11.41
CA ILE A 319 -1.74 -4.74 -11.71
C ILE A 319 -1.28 -3.29 -11.79
N GLU A 320 -2.01 -2.45 -12.54
CA GLU A 320 -1.79 -0.99 -12.60
C GLU A 320 -1.63 -0.45 -11.20
N ASN A 321 -2.51 -0.94 -10.34
CA ASN A 321 -2.52 -0.50 -9.00
C ASN A 321 -1.34 -1.01 -8.15
N ILE A 322 -0.94 -2.28 -8.28
CA ILE A 322 0.28 -2.78 -7.62
C ILE A 322 1.46 -1.89 -7.98
N TYR A 323 1.57 -1.46 -9.24
CA TYR A 323 2.58 -0.51 -9.67
C TYR A 323 2.43 0.85 -8.97
N GLU A 324 1.22 1.39 -8.81
CA GLU A 324 0.99 2.59 -7.99
C GLU A 324 1.56 2.42 -6.57
N ILE A 325 1.19 1.35 -5.87
CA ILE A 325 1.62 1.08 -4.49
C ILE A 325 3.15 0.92 -4.39
N GLN A 326 3.74 0.23 -5.36
CA GLN A 326 5.17 -0.06 -5.42
C GLN A 326 6.01 1.17 -5.74
N GLY A 327 5.50 2.09 -6.58
CA GLY A 327 6.13 3.40 -6.79
C GLY A 327 6.27 4.16 -5.47
N ARG A 328 5.22 4.17 -4.65
CA ARG A 328 5.24 4.79 -3.32
C ARG A 328 6.07 4.00 -2.30
N ALA A 329 6.18 2.67 -2.45
CA ALA A 329 7.09 1.84 -1.66
C ALA A 329 8.55 2.25 -1.80
N LEU A 330 8.94 2.66 -3.00
CA LEU A 330 10.26 3.20 -3.24
C LEU A 330 10.48 4.56 -2.59
N GLU A 331 9.45 5.38 -2.44
CA GLU A 331 9.56 6.61 -1.65
C GLU A 331 9.87 6.28 -0.18
N GLN A 332 9.21 5.26 0.38
CA GLN A 332 9.51 4.75 1.73
C GLN A 332 10.93 4.20 1.85
N TYR A 333 11.45 3.56 0.80
CA TYR A 333 12.85 3.15 0.74
C TYR A 333 13.80 4.35 0.84
N PHE A 334 13.54 5.44 0.10
CA PHE A 334 14.37 6.65 0.18
C PHE A 334 14.29 7.33 1.56
N GLN A 335 13.10 7.34 2.17
CA GLN A 335 12.92 7.84 3.53
C GLN A 335 13.66 6.98 4.56
N ALA A 336 13.59 5.65 4.44
CA ALA A 336 14.30 4.71 5.30
C ALA A 336 15.82 4.92 5.27
N LYS A 337 16.37 5.27 4.10
CA LYS A 337 17.79 5.65 3.97
C LYS A 337 18.15 6.87 4.82
N GLU A 338 17.27 7.86 4.90
CA GLU A 338 17.49 9.02 5.78
C GLU A 338 17.36 8.63 7.25
N TYR A 339 16.39 7.78 7.62
CA TYR A 339 16.24 7.27 8.98
C TYR A 339 17.49 6.54 9.46
N LEU A 340 18.10 5.71 8.61
CA LEU A 340 19.33 4.98 8.91
C LEU A 340 20.53 5.90 9.21
N LYS A 341 20.62 7.06 8.54
CA LYS A 341 21.70 8.03 8.77
C LYS A 341 21.61 8.69 10.13
N VAL A 342 20.39 9.05 10.56
CA VAL A 342 20.15 9.78 11.82
C VAL A 342 19.88 8.85 13.01
N ALA A 343 19.86 7.53 12.79
CA ALA A 343 19.59 6.55 13.83
C ALA A 343 20.66 6.55 14.93
N THR A 344 20.19 6.51 16.18
CA THR A 344 21.02 6.36 17.39
C THR A 344 21.70 4.98 17.46
N PRO A 345 22.79 4.83 18.23
CA PRO A 345 23.42 3.53 18.45
C PRO A 345 22.46 2.46 18.97
N GLU A 346 21.54 2.83 19.86
CA GLU A 346 20.53 1.95 20.43
C GLU A 346 19.52 1.48 19.37
N GLN A 347 19.00 2.41 18.56
CA GLN A 347 18.09 2.08 17.46
C GLN A 347 18.72 1.11 16.46
N LYS A 348 20.01 1.25 16.16
CA LYS A 348 20.75 0.35 15.25
C LYS A 348 20.87 -1.08 15.77
N GLN A 349 20.66 -1.32 17.06
CA GLN A 349 20.63 -2.65 17.68
C GLN A 349 19.23 -3.29 17.68
N THR A 350 18.24 -2.62 17.10
CA THR A 350 16.88 -3.17 16.93
C THR A 350 16.75 -3.95 15.63
N LEU A 351 15.90 -4.98 15.65
CA LEU A 351 15.61 -5.81 14.48
C LEU A 351 15.05 -4.99 13.31
N ARG A 352 14.27 -3.95 13.64
CA ARG A 352 13.69 -2.99 12.69
C ARG A 352 14.75 -2.30 11.85
N TYR A 353 15.71 -1.63 12.50
CA TYR A 353 16.73 -0.88 11.79
C TYR A 353 17.71 -1.79 11.03
N GLU A 354 18.01 -2.99 11.56
CA GLU A 354 18.77 -3.97 10.80
C GLU A 354 18.05 -4.41 9.53
N THR A 355 16.73 -4.64 9.61
CA THR A 355 15.90 -4.98 8.45
C THR A 355 15.94 -3.86 7.41
N LEU A 356 15.77 -2.60 7.82
CA LEU A 356 15.87 -1.45 6.90
C LEU A 356 17.25 -1.37 6.22
N ARG A 357 18.33 -1.63 6.96
CA ARG A 357 19.71 -1.64 6.42
C ARG A 357 19.89 -2.73 5.37
N ARG A 358 19.35 -3.93 5.60
CA ARG A 358 19.41 -5.06 4.67
C ARG A 358 18.61 -4.77 3.40
N VAL A 359 17.41 -4.19 3.53
CA VAL A 359 16.60 -3.74 2.39
C VAL A 359 17.34 -2.66 1.60
N GLU A 360 17.95 -1.66 2.26
CA GLU A 360 18.77 -0.63 1.60
C GLU A 360 19.91 -1.25 0.78
N THR A 361 20.63 -2.20 1.38
CA THR A 361 21.74 -2.89 0.71
C THR A 361 21.28 -3.69 -0.50
N LYS A 362 20.17 -4.43 -0.37
CA LYS A 362 19.60 -5.29 -1.42
C LYS A 362 19.22 -4.52 -2.67
N TYR A 363 18.50 -3.41 -2.52
CA TYR A 363 17.97 -2.66 -3.68
C TYR A 363 18.93 -1.61 -4.22
N LYS A 364 19.99 -1.24 -3.50
CA LYS A 364 20.94 -0.20 -3.92
C LYS A 364 21.46 -0.39 -5.34
N LYS A 365 21.97 -1.58 -5.67
CA LYS A 365 22.51 -1.87 -7.00
C LYS A 365 21.40 -1.87 -8.07
N LEU A 366 20.27 -2.52 -7.77
CA LEU A 366 19.14 -2.58 -8.71
C LEU A 366 18.60 -1.18 -9.07
N LEU A 367 18.48 -0.29 -8.08
CA LEU A 367 18.04 1.09 -8.31
C LEU A 367 19.06 1.91 -9.10
N GLN A 368 20.36 1.67 -8.89
CA GLN A 368 21.42 2.27 -9.71
C GLN A 368 21.31 1.82 -11.17
N ASP A 369 21.19 0.51 -11.40
CA ASP A 369 21.08 -0.08 -12.74
C ASP A 369 19.83 0.42 -13.48
N LYS A 370 18.71 0.61 -12.77
CA LYS A 370 17.45 1.14 -13.32
C LYS A 370 17.38 2.67 -13.37
N LYS A 371 18.45 3.37 -12.95
CA LYS A 371 18.53 4.84 -12.91
C LYS A 371 17.37 5.46 -12.13
N LEU A 372 17.12 4.94 -10.93
CA LEU A 372 16.10 5.43 -10.00
C LEU A 372 16.82 6.01 -8.77
N PHE A 373 17.24 7.27 -8.85
CA PHE A 373 18.05 7.91 -7.80
C PHE A 373 17.23 8.80 -6.88
N THR A 374 16.08 9.27 -7.36
CA THR A 374 15.22 10.25 -6.67
C THR A 374 13.75 9.86 -6.76
N ASN A 375 12.91 10.47 -5.92
CA ASN A 375 11.46 10.33 -6.00
C ASN A 375 10.91 10.77 -7.37
N LYS A 376 11.57 11.74 -8.03
CA LYS A 376 11.19 12.17 -9.38
C LYS A 376 11.42 11.08 -10.42
N ASP A 377 12.57 10.41 -10.36
CA ASP A 377 12.88 9.30 -11.28
C ASP A 377 11.90 8.14 -11.12
N VAL A 378 11.50 7.87 -9.87
CA VAL A 378 10.50 6.85 -9.54
C VAL A 378 9.13 7.23 -10.08
N GLU A 379 8.65 8.44 -9.77
CA GLU A 379 7.36 8.92 -10.28
C GLU A 379 7.34 8.84 -11.83
N GLU A 380 8.42 9.25 -12.50
CA GLU A 380 8.52 9.17 -13.95
C GLU A 380 8.44 7.74 -14.50
N ALA A 381 9.21 6.83 -13.94
CA ALA A 381 9.23 5.45 -14.39
C ALA A 381 7.89 4.75 -14.16
N TYR A 382 7.29 4.98 -12.98
CA TYR A 382 6.04 4.33 -12.60
C TYR A 382 4.83 4.91 -13.29
N SER A 383 4.72 6.22 -13.48
CA SER A 383 3.56 6.77 -14.19
C SER A 383 3.55 6.36 -15.67
N LYS A 384 4.73 6.29 -16.32
CA LYS A 384 4.85 5.75 -17.67
C LYS A 384 4.39 4.30 -17.76
N LYS A 385 4.85 3.45 -16.83
CA LYS A 385 4.46 2.03 -16.79
C LYS A 385 2.96 1.86 -16.51
N ARG A 386 2.39 2.64 -15.57
CA ARG A 386 0.95 2.64 -15.26
C ARG A 386 0.11 3.05 -16.47
N ILE A 387 0.54 4.07 -17.22
CA ILE A 387 -0.12 4.47 -18.48
C ILE A 387 -0.07 3.32 -19.50
N ASP A 388 1.07 2.65 -19.66
CA ASP A 388 1.22 1.49 -20.58
C ASP A 388 0.27 0.33 -20.21
N ILE A 389 0.11 0.05 -18.91
CA ILE A 389 -0.87 -0.94 -18.40
C ILE A 389 -2.30 -0.50 -18.73
N LEU A 390 -2.64 0.77 -18.48
CA LEU A 390 -3.97 1.33 -18.77
C LEU A 390 -4.27 1.38 -20.27
N GLU A 391 -3.28 1.63 -21.12
CA GLU A 391 -3.43 1.55 -22.58
C GLU A 391 -3.65 0.12 -23.05
N THR A 392 -2.97 -0.85 -22.43
CA THR A 392 -3.24 -2.28 -22.65
C THR A 392 -4.67 -2.62 -22.24
N LEU A 393 -5.14 -2.14 -21.07
CA LEU A 393 -6.51 -2.31 -20.60
C LEU A 393 -7.52 -1.71 -21.58
N ILE A 394 -7.36 -0.44 -21.97
CA ILE A 394 -8.26 0.27 -22.88
C ILE A 394 -8.33 -0.43 -24.24
N SER A 395 -7.20 -0.91 -24.76
CA SER A 395 -7.13 -1.54 -26.09
C SER A 395 -7.59 -3.00 -26.13
N LYS A 396 -7.57 -3.70 -24.99
CA LYS A 396 -7.88 -5.14 -24.92
C LYS A 396 -9.19 -5.46 -24.21
N SER A 397 -9.81 -4.54 -23.47
CA SER A 397 -11.05 -4.85 -22.73
C SER A 397 -12.20 -5.25 -23.67
N PRO A 398 -12.85 -6.40 -23.46
CA PRO A 398 -13.88 -6.91 -24.37
C PRO A 398 -15.14 -6.05 -24.30
N LYS A 399 -15.73 -5.73 -25.46
CA LYS A 399 -17.03 -5.03 -25.58
C LYS A 399 -17.13 -3.77 -24.71
N GLY A 400 -16.01 -3.09 -24.45
CA GLY A 400 -15.95 -1.90 -23.60
C GLY A 400 -16.24 -2.14 -22.12
N TYR A 401 -16.10 -3.37 -21.59
CA TYR A 401 -16.24 -3.65 -20.17
C TYR A 401 -15.30 -2.76 -19.34
N ARG A 402 -15.90 -1.97 -18.42
CA ARG A 402 -15.24 -0.99 -17.55
C ARG A 402 -14.32 0.00 -18.27
N LEU A 403 -14.59 0.27 -19.55
CA LEU A 403 -13.77 1.18 -20.35
C LEU A 403 -13.76 2.60 -19.78
N LYS A 404 -14.89 3.06 -19.23
CA LYS A 404 -15.00 4.37 -18.56
C LYS A 404 -14.03 4.50 -17.39
N ASP A 405 -13.92 3.47 -16.54
CA ASP A 405 -12.93 3.44 -15.45
C ASP A 405 -11.49 3.46 -15.98
N GLY A 406 -11.21 2.75 -17.08
CA GLY A 406 -9.88 2.76 -17.71
C GLY A 406 -9.44 4.16 -18.17
N TYR A 407 -10.35 4.91 -18.80
CA TYR A 407 -10.09 6.31 -19.18
C TYR A 407 -10.02 7.23 -17.96
N PHE A 408 -10.86 7.02 -16.96
CA PHE A 408 -10.82 7.81 -15.72
C PHE A 408 -9.46 7.68 -15.02
N GLU A 409 -8.99 6.44 -14.81
CA GLU A 409 -7.72 6.15 -14.15
C GLU A 409 -6.54 6.64 -15.00
N LYS A 410 -6.58 6.52 -16.34
CA LYS A 410 -5.55 7.12 -17.20
C LYS A 410 -5.48 8.64 -17.04
N GLY A 411 -6.63 9.31 -17.02
CA GLY A 411 -6.70 10.75 -16.76
C GLY A 411 -6.15 11.11 -15.38
N ARG A 412 -6.46 10.32 -14.35
CA ARG A 412 -5.91 10.50 -13.01
C ARG A 412 -4.38 10.42 -12.99
N VAL A 413 -3.78 9.39 -13.59
CA VAL A 413 -2.31 9.24 -13.62
C VAL A 413 -1.65 10.43 -14.31
N LEU A 414 -2.20 10.87 -15.44
CA LEU A 414 -1.73 12.04 -16.17
C LEU A 414 -1.84 13.33 -15.33
N TRP A 415 -2.96 13.50 -14.62
CA TRP A 415 -3.19 14.66 -13.75
C TRP A 415 -2.21 14.69 -12.57
N GLU A 416 -2.05 13.57 -11.88
CA GLU A 416 -1.10 13.41 -10.76
C GLU A 416 0.33 13.70 -11.21
N SER A 417 0.77 13.09 -12.33
CA SER A 417 2.10 13.35 -12.90
C SER A 417 2.29 14.80 -13.34
N GLY A 418 1.29 15.40 -13.99
CA GLY A 418 1.32 16.80 -14.38
C GLY A 418 1.43 17.75 -13.19
N THR A 419 0.77 17.42 -12.09
CA THR A 419 0.85 18.18 -10.83
C THR A 419 2.22 18.07 -10.20
N ILE A 420 2.75 16.86 -10.03
CA ILE A 420 4.06 16.61 -9.41
C ILE A 420 5.19 17.24 -10.23
N ARG A 421 5.11 17.15 -11.56
CA ARG A 421 6.13 17.69 -12.48
C ARG A 421 5.94 19.16 -12.81
N LYS A 422 4.82 19.76 -12.41
CA LYS A 422 4.39 21.10 -12.85
C LYS A 422 4.30 21.21 -14.38
N ASP A 423 3.79 20.18 -15.01
CA ASP A 423 3.61 20.07 -16.46
C ASP A 423 2.13 20.23 -16.85
N SER A 424 1.80 21.41 -17.38
CA SER A 424 0.44 21.73 -17.85
C SER A 424 -0.01 20.85 -19.00
N LYS A 425 0.91 20.32 -19.82
CA LYS A 425 0.55 19.49 -20.98
C LYS A 425 -0.03 18.15 -20.54
N LEU A 426 0.54 17.54 -19.51
CA LEU A 426 0.01 16.31 -18.91
C LEU A 426 -1.37 16.54 -18.28
N GLN A 427 -1.56 17.67 -17.60
CA GLN A 427 -2.88 18.05 -17.07
C GLN A 427 -3.90 18.28 -18.20
N SER A 428 -3.51 18.92 -19.30
CA SER A 428 -4.37 19.08 -20.48
C SER A 428 -4.70 17.75 -21.15
N GLU A 429 -3.77 16.79 -21.16
CA GLU A 429 -4.02 15.43 -21.64
C GLU A 429 -4.99 14.66 -20.72
N ALA A 430 -4.88 14.84 -19.41
CA ALA A 430 -5.83 14.27 -18.44
C ALA A 430 -7.26 14.75 -18.72
N ILE A 431 -7.45 16.07 -18.87
CA ILE A 431 -8.76 16.66 -19.18
C ILE A 431 -9.31 16.11 -20.50
N LYS A 432 -8.48 16.06 -21.54
CA LYS A 432 -8.89 15.46 -22.84
C LYS A 432 -9.26 13.99 -22.72
N THR A 433 -8.61 13.26 -21.81
CA THR A 433 -8.90 11.85 -21.55
C THR A 433 -10.25 11.72 -20.85
N TRP A 434 -10.55 12.53 -19.83
CA TRP A 434 -11.85 12.55 -19.15
C TRP A 434 -12.99 12.99 -20.07
N ASN A 435 -12.79 14.00 -20.92
CA ASN A 435 -13.82 14.48 -21.87
C ASN A 435 -14.24 13.43 -22.91
N ARG A 436 -13.51 12.31 -23.04
CA ARG A 436 -13.91 11.18 -23.92
C ARG A 436 -14.93 10.24 -23.26
N ILE A 437 -15.01 10.21 -21.93
CA ILE A 437 -15.82 9.26 -21.16
C ILE A 437 -17.31 9.26 -21.55
N PRO A 438 -17.97 10.40 -21.82
CA PRO A 438 -19.39 10.40 -22.19
C PRO A 438 -19.70 9.65 -23.49
N GLY A 439 -18.72 9.59 -24.41
CA GLY A 439 -18.85 8.90 -25.69
C GLY A 439 -18.51 7.41 -25.65
N LEU A 440 -18.13 6.87 -24.48
CA LEU A 440 -17.74 5.47 -24.34
C LEU A 440 -18.95 4.56 -24.07
N PRO A 441 -18.91 3.30 -24.54
CA PRO A 441 -19.94 2.32 -24.21
C PRO A 441 -20.07 2.13 -22.69
N SER A 442 -21.30 1.93 -22.23
CA SER A 442 -21.59 1.59 -20.83
C SER A 442 -21.74 0.08 -20.70
N ASN A 443 -20.65 -0.60 -20.32
CA ASN A 443 -20.64 -2.03 -20.07
C ASN A 443 -19.83 -2.30 -18.79
N GLY A 444 -20.40 -3.10 -17.88
CA GLY A 444 -19.89 -3.26 -16.51
C GLY A 444 -20.12 -2.03 -15.63
N ASP A 445 -19.61 -2.10 -14.41
CA ASP A 445 -19.69 -1.00 -13.43
C ASP A 445 -18.84 0.21 -13.86
N PHE A 446 -19.22 1.41 -13.44
CA PHE A 446 -18.35 2.60 -13.48
C PHE A 446 -18.04 3.03 -12.04
N LEU A 447 -16.98 2.46 -11.45
CA LEU A 447 -16.71 2.64 -10.03
C LEU A 447 -16.30 4.08 -9.66
N ASN A 448 -15.78 4.84 -10.63
CA ASN A 448 -15.40 6.23 -10.44
C ASN A 448 -16.47 7.25 -10.91
N GLU A 449 -17.72 6.84 -11.14
CA GLU A 449 -18.79 7.68 -11.68
C GLU A 449 -18.98 8.99 -10.89
N ASN A 450 -19.17 8.91 -9.57
CA ASN A 450 -19.34 10.10 -8.72
C ASN A 450 -18.15 11.06 -8.80
N ALA A 451 -16.92 10.54 -8.84
CA ALA A 451 -15.73 11.38 -8.94
C ALA A 451 -15.63 12.04 -10.33
N TYR A 452 -15.96 11.28 -11.37
CA TYR A 452 -16.03 11.76 -12.73
C TYR A 452 -17.06 12.88 -12.91
N GLU A 453 -18.30 12.68 -12.44
CA GLU A 453 -19.38 13.67 -12.56
C GLU A 453 -19.02 15.00 -11.89
N ASN A 454 -18.38 14.94 -10.71
CA ASN A 454 -17.92 16.14 -10.01
C ASN A 454 -16.81 16.87 -10.80
N ILE A 455 -15.85 16.14 -11.38
CA ILE A 455 -14.80 16.74 -12.22
C ILE A 455 -15.40 17.31 -13.51
N GLU A 456 -16.31 16.58 -14.15
CA GLU A 456 -16.99 17.01 -15.38
C GLU A 456 -17.79 18.30 -15.15
N LEU A 457 -18.51 18.40 -14.03
CA LEU A 457 -19.25 19.61 -13.65
C LEU A 457 -18.31 20.83 -13.57
N LEU A 458 -17.18 20.70 -12.87
CA LEU A 458 -16.18 21.76 -12.76
C LEU A 458 -15.63 22.20 -14.12
N LEU A 459 -15.35 21.23 -15.01
CA LEU A 459 -14.81 21.51 -16.34
C LEU A 459 -15.86 22.13 -17.27
N ARG A 460 -17.12 21.74 -17.12
CA ARG A 460 -18.26 22.26 -17.88
C ARG A 460 -18.61 23.68 -17.49
N ASP A 461 -18.56 24.02 -16.20
CA ASP A 461 -18.80 25.39 -15.71
C ASP A 461 -17.79 26.40 -16.28
N LEU A 462 -16.61 25.91 -16.70
CA LEU A 462 -15.58 26.68 -17.40
C LEU A 462 -15.71 26.66 -18.94
N GLY A 463 -16.80 26.08 -19.48
CA GLY A 463 -17.07 26.02 -20.92
C GLY A 463 -16.44 24.81 -21.63
N ASN A 464 -16.37 23.64 -20.98
CA ASN A 464 -15.78 22.40 -21.51
C ASN A 464 -14.32 22.58 -21.91
N VAL A 465 -13.53 23.08 -20.96
CA VAL A 465 -12.10 23.33 -21.16
C VAL A 465 -11.37 22.04 -21.53
N THR A 466 -10.38 22.15 -22.42
CA THR A 466 -9.47 21.05 -22.81
C THR A 466 -8.01 21.34 -22.49
N ASP A 467 -7.74 22.51 -21.92
CA ASP A 467 -6.41 23.03 -21.63
C ASP A 467 -6.31 23.48 -20.17
N ALA A 468 -5.43 22.84 -19.41
CA ALA A 468 -5.22 23.09 -17.98
C ALA A 468 -4.72 24.49 -17.67
N GLU A 469 -4.17 25.23 -18.65
CA GLU A 469 -3.77 26.63 -18.48
C GLU A 469 -4.97 27.58 -18.35
N ARG A 470 -6.15 27.15 -18.83
CA ARG A 470 -7.39 27.92 -18.72
C ARG A 470 -8.13 27.66 -17.41
N ILE A 471 -7.63 26.74 -16.59
CA ILE A 471 -8.23 26.35 -15.32
C ILE A 471 -7.54 27.13 -14.18
N THR A 472 -8.35 27.71 -13.30
CA THR A 472 -7.84 28.44 -12.12
C THR A 472 -7.14 27.50 -11.14
N ALA A 473 -6.23 28.03 -10.32
CA ALA A 473 -5.58 27.24 -9.26
C ALA A 473 -6.61 26.59 -8.32
N HIS A 474 -7.66 27.34 -7.94
CA HIS A 474 -8.74 26.83 -7.11
C HIS A 474 -9.44 25.60 -7.70
N THR A 475 -9.75 25.64 -9.00
CA THR A 475 -10.35 24.49 -9.68
C THR A 475 -9.40 23.29 -9.75
N LYS A 476 -8.08 23.53 -9.89
CA LYS A 476 -7.09 22.45 -9.81
C LYS A 476 -7.09 21.80 -8.44
N ASP A 477 -7.12 22.61 -7.37
CA ASP A 477 -7.21 22.11 -5.99
C ASP A 477 -8.50 21.31 -5.74
N GLN A 478 -9.62 21.73 -6.33
CA GLN A 478 -10.89 21.00 -6.26
C GLN A 478 -10.82 19.64 -6.96
N ILE A 479 -10.22 19.57 -8.15
CA ILE A 479 -9.99 18.31 -8.87
C ILE A 479 -9.10 17.39 -8.03
N GLU A 480 -8.01 17.91 -7.48
CA GLU A 480 -7.13 17.13 -6.59
C GLU A 480 -7.86 16.62 -5.35
N TYR A 481 -8.72 17.45 -4.74
CA TYR A 481 -9.55 17.06 -3.63
C TYR A 481 -10.48 15.89 -3.98
N ILE A 482 -11.21 15.99 -5.10
CA ILE A 482 -12.11 14.92 -5.58
C ILE A 482 -11.34 13.63 -5.79
N LEU A 483 -10.20 13.70 -6.51
CA LEU A 483 -9.38 12.52 -6.77
C LEU A 483 -8.88 11.87 -5.47
N ARG A 484 -8.54 12.67 -4.45
CA ARG A 484 -8.04 12.20 -3.16
C ARG A 484 -9.13 11.58 -2.30
N THR A 485 -10.36 12.10 -2.32
CA THR A 485 -11.45 11.64 -1.43
C THR A 485 -12.37 10.58 -2.06
N ARG A 486 -12.22 10.28 -3.36
CA ARG A 486 -13.12 9.37 -4.09
C ARG A 486 -13.29 7.98 -3.47
N LEU A 487 -12.27 7.48 -2.74
CA LEU A 487 -12.29 6.15 -2.13
C LEU A 487 -12.55 6.18 -0.61
N SER A 488 -12.77 7.35 -0.02
CA SER A 488 -12.85 7.49 1.45
C SER A 488 -13.94 6.63 2.08
N GLU A 489 -15.13 6.54 1.48
CA GLU A 489 -16.22 5.73 2.03
C GLU A 489 -15.89 4.22 2.01
N SER A 490 -15.42 3.72 0.87
CA SER A 490 -15.00 2.31 0.72
C SER A 490 -13.89 1.97 1.72
N MET A 491 -13.02 2.94 1.99
CA MET A 491 -11.91 2.78 2.92
C MET A 491 -12.31 2.71 4.38
N MET A 492 -13.26 3.55 4.78
CA MET A 492 -13.84 3.45 6.12
C MET A 492 -14.49 2.09 6.34
N LYS A 493 -15.26 1.59 5.37
CA LYS A 493 -15.89 0.26 5.46
C LYS A 493 -14.86 -0.86 5.55
N LYS A 494 -13.80 -0.78 4.75
CA LYS A 494 -12.70 -1.75 4.78
C LYS A 494 -11.98 -1.73 6.13
N LYS A 495 -11.67 -0.55 6.66
CA LYS A 495 -11.08 -0.39 7.99
C LYS A 495 -11.95 -1.02 9.07
N GLU A 496 -13.25 -0.67 9.11
CA GLU A 496 -14.19 -1.23 10.10
C GLU A 496 -14.23 -2.76 10.03
N ARG A 497 -14.18 -3.32 8.81
CA ARG A 497 -14.12 -4.76 8.58
C ARG A 497 -12.81 -5.37 9.08
N GLU A 498 -11.65 -4.78 8.75
CA GLU A 498 -10.34 -5.26 9.21
C GLU A 498 -10.20 -5.13 10.73
N ASP A 499 -10.62 -4.02 11.34
CA ASP A 499 -10.62 -3.83 12.79
C ASP A 499 -11.49 -4.86 13.49
N LYS A 500 -12.67 -5.17 12.93
CA LYS A 500 -13.57 -6.19 13.49
C LYS A 500 -12.99 -7.60 13.40
N LEU A 501 -12.36 -7.95 12.27
CA LEU A 501 -11.99 -9.33 11.96
C LEU A 501 -10.53 -9.67 12.30
N LEU A 502 -9.60 -8.76 12.05
CA LEU A 502 -8.17 -8.94 12.24
C LEU A 502 -7.68 -8.32 13.56
N TRP A 503 -8.21 -7.16 13.92
CA TRP A 503 -7.67 -6.35 15.01
C TRP A 503 -8.71 -6.05 16.11
N PRO A 504 -9.39 -7.07 16.65
CA PRO A 504 -10.47 -6.84 17.60
C PRO A 504 -9.93 -6.08 18.80
N LYS A 505 -10.47 -4.88 19.03
CA LYS A 505 -10.22 -4.15 20.27
C LYS A 505 -10.74 -5.02 21.40
N LEU A 506 -9.85 -5.45 22.29
CA LEU A 506 -10.27 -6.07 23.55
C LEU A 506 -11.31 -5.13 24.14
N LYS A 507 -12.54 -5.63 24.35
CA LYS A 507 -13.51 -4.89 25.15
C LYS A 507 -12.78 -4.64 26.46
N LYS A 508 -12.43 -3.38 26.75
CA LYS A 508 -12.27 -2.97 28.14
C LYS A 508 -13.54 -3.50 28.79
N GLN A 509 -13.40 -4.48 29.68
CA GLN A 509 -14.51 -4.86 30.54
C GLN A 509 -15.06 -3.53 31.03
N GLN A 510 -16.32 -3.27 30.71
CA GLN A 510 -17.03 -2.20 31.38
C GLN A 510 -16.83 -2.51 32.85
N GLU A 511 -15.99 -1.71 33.50
CA GLU A 511 -15.98 -1.58 34.94
C GLU A 511 -17.40 -1.16 35.29
N GLY A 512 -18.25 -2.17 35.49
CA GLY A 512 -19.45 -2.00 36.26
C GLY A 512 -18.98 -1.90 37.69
N PHE A 513 -18.72 -0.68 38.15
CA PHE A 513 -19.04 -0.21 39.48
C PHE A 513 -19.32 1.30 39.44
#